data_AF-A0A2A5FPV2-F1
#
_entry.id   AF-A0A2A5FPV2-F1
#
_cell.length_a   1.000
_cell.length_b   1.000
_cell.length_c   1.000
_cell.angle_alpha   90.00
_cell.angle_beta   90.00
_cell.angle_gamma   90.00
#
_symmetry.space_group_name_H-M   'P 1'
#
loop_
_entity.id
_entity.type
_entity.pdbx_description
1 polymer ?
#
loop_
_entity_poly.entity_id
_entity_poly.type
_entity_poly.pdbx_seq_one_letter_code
_entity_poly.pdbx_strand_id
1 'polypeptide(L)'
;MDNPRKNSRDVYPPTGSVLTAKSWLTEAPMRMLMNNLHPDVAENPHELVVYGGIGRAARTWQDFDKIVASLKELEDDETLLVQSGKPVGVFRTHKDAPRVLIANSNLVPHWATWDH
;
A
#
# COMPACT_ATOMS: atom_id res chain seq x y z
N MET A 1 -4.74 -14.24 -20.39
CA MET A 1 -5.38 -13.38 -19.37
C MET A 1 -4.35 -13.23 -18.26
N ASP A 2 -3.67 -12.10 -18.19
CA ASP A 2 -2.54 -11.92 -17.27
C ASP A 2 -3.00 -11.84 -15.82
N ASN A 3 -2.28 -12.51 -14.94
CA ASN A 3 -2.50 -12.46 -13.50
C ASN A 3 -2.20 -11.02 -13.01
N PRO A 4 -3.18 -10.26 -12.47
CA PRO A 4 -2.99 -8.86 -12.09
C PRO A 4 -2.05 -8.66 -10.90
N ARG A 5 -1.61 -9.75 -10.26
CA ARG A 5 -0.62 -9.75 -9.17
C ARG A 5 0.80 -9.99 -9.66
N LYS A 6 1.01 -10.43 -10.91
CA LYS A 6 2.35 -10.68 -11.47
C LYS A 6 2.85 -9.49 -12.28
N ASN A 7 4.08 -9.07 -12.03
CA ASN A 7 4.80 -8.05 -12.80
C ASN A 7 6.30 -8.25 -12.60
N SER A 8 7.14 -7.95 -13.59
CA SER A 8 8.61 -8.05 -13.53
C SER A 8 9.29 -6.78 -13.02
N ARG A 9 8.52 -5.81 -12.49
CA ARG A 9 9.04 -4.56 -11.94
C ARG A 9 9.73 -4.79 -10.60
N ASP A 10 10.96 -4.30 -10.48
CA ASP A 10 11.61 -4.07 -9.19
C ASP A 10 11.19 -2.72 -8.60
N VAL A 11 10.95 -2.68 -7.29
CA VAL A 11 10.48 -1.50 -6.57
C VAL A 11 11.56 -1.02 -5.61
N TYR A 12 11.89 0.26 -5.67
CA TYR A 12 12.85 0.90 -4.77
C TYR A 12 12.22 2.15 -4.15
N PRO A 13 12.26 2.32 -2.82
CA PRO A 13 11.78 3.54 -2.20
C PRO A 13 12.71 4.72 -2.55
N PRO A 14 12.16 5.93 -2.78
CA PRO A 14 12.98 7.14 -2.84
C PRO A 14 13.85 7.32 -1.59
N THR A 15 15.08 7.78 -1.77
CA THR A 15 16.04 8.02 -0.69
C THR A 15 16.41 9.50 -0.58
N GLY A 16 17.13 9.88 0.48
CA GLY A 16 17.51 11.27 0.73
C GLY A 16 16.37 12.15 1.25
N SER A 17 16.61 13.46 1.29
CA SER A 17 15.72 14.45 1.93
C SER A 17 14.72 15.11 0.98
N VAL A 18 14.75 14.79 -0.32
CA VAL A 18 13.82 15.36 -1.31
C VAL A 18 12.50 14.60 -1.26
N LEU A 19 11.39 15.33 -1.16
CA LEU A 19 10.04 14.76 -1.12
C LEU A 19 9.52 14.47 -2.54
N THR A 20 8.82 13.35 -2.69
CA THR A 20 8.03 13.02 -3.88
C THR A 20 6.55 13.30 -3.64
N ALA A 21 6.07 13.15 -2.41
CA ALA A 21 4.74 13.53 -1.94
C ALA A 21 4.74 14.95 -1.33
N LYS A 22 3.55 15.47 -0.97
CA LYS A 22 3.37 16.84 -0.46
C LYS A 22 3.96 17.10 0.94
N SER A 23 4.14 16.06 1.76
CA SER A 23 4.70 16.19 3.11
C SER A 23 5.44 14.92 3.55
N TRP A 24 6.25 15.01 4.61
CA TRP A 24 6.85 13.82 5.22
C TRP A 24 5.82 12.81 5.73
N LEU A 25 4.63 13.27 6.15
CA LEU A 25 3.56 12.40 6.65
C LEU A 25 2.92 11.55 5.54
N THR A 26 3.00 11.98 4.28
CA THR A 26 2.51 11.23 3.12
C THR A 26 3.64 10.54 2.35
N GLU A 27 4.85 11.10 2.38
CA GLU A 27 6.07 10.48 1.85
C GLU A 27 6.44 9.21 2.63
N ALA A 28 6.39 9.25 3.96
CA ALA A 28 6.76 8.12 4.82
C ALA A 28 5.98 6.85 4.49
N PRO A 29 4.63 6.81 4.49
CA PRO A 29 3.90 5.60 4.13
C PRO A 29 4.16 5.14 2.69
N MET A 30 4.41 6.05 1.75
CA MET A 30 4.77 5.68 0.37
C MET A 30 6.14 4.99 0.32
N ARG A 31 7.16 5.55 0.96
CA ARG A 31 8.49 4.92 1.05
C ARG A 31 8.42 3.57 1.75
N MET A 32 7.66 3.46 2.83
CA MET A 32 7.51 2.19 3.56
C MET A 32 6.76 1.13 2.73
N LEU A 33 5.73 1.53 1.97
CA LEU A 33 5.07 0.63 1.02
C LEU A 33 6.03 0.11 -0.04
N MET A 34 6.85 1.00 -0.62
CA MET A 34 7.85 0.63 -1.63
C MET A 34 8.97 -0.23 -1.02
N ASN A 35 9.42 0.07 0.19
CA ASN A 35 10.42 -0.72 0.91
C ASN A 35 9.95 -2.15 1.19
N ASN A 36 8.67 -2.35 1.52
CA ASN A 36 8.10 -3.70 1.66
C ASN A 36 8.18 -4.53 0.38
N LEU A 37 8.41 -3.92 -0.79
CA LEU A 37 8.55 -4.61 -2.07
C LEU A 37 9.98 -4.51 -2.64
N HIS A 38 10.93 -4.04 -1.83
CA HIS A 38 12.32 -4.01 -2.24
C HIS A 38 12.85 -5.44 -2.47
N PRO A 39 13.63 -5.72 -3.54
CA PRO A 39 14.14 -7.07 -3.83
C PRO A 39 14.95 -7.70 -2.69
N ASP A 40 15.70 -6.90 -1.95
CA ASP A 40 16.47 -7.37 -0.78
C ASP A 40 15.65 -7.51 0.51
N VAL A 41 14.35 -7.18 0.48
CA VAL A 41 13.46 -7.19 1.66
C VAL A 41 12.34 -8.22 1.51
N ALA A 42 11.68 -8.23 0.37
CA ALA A 42 10.50 -9.06 0.11
C ALA A 42 10.89 -10.48 -0.34
N GLU A 43 10.14 -11.50 0.12
CA GLU A 43 10.33 -12.89 -0.32
C GLU A 43 10.00 -13.09 -1.81
N ASN A 44 8.96 -12.43 -2.33
CA ASN A 44 8.59 -12.49 -3.75
C ASN A 44 7.89 -11.18 -4.20
N PRO A 45 8.67 -10.11 -4.45
CA PRO A 45 8.12 -8.77 -4.72
C PRO A 45 7.33 -8.69 -6.03
N HIS A 46 7.67 -9.51 -7.03
CA HIS A 46 6.99 -9.56 -8.34
C HIS A 46 5.55 -10.07 -8.26
N GLU A 47 5.20 -10.75 -7.17
CA GLU A 47 3.84 -11.15 -6.79
C GLU A 47 3.23 -10.31 -5.66
N LEU A 48 3.87 -9.19 -5.32
CA LEU A 48 3.55 -8.30 -4.20
C LEU A 48 3.71 -8.93 -2.80
N VAL A 49 4.30 -10.13 -2.72
CA VAL A 49 4.45 -10.90 -1.47
C VAL A 49 5.66 -10.40 -0.70
N VAL A 50 5.43 -10.02 0.56
CA VAL A 50 6.48 -9.51 1.46
C VAL A 50 7.08 -10.65 2.27
N TYR A 51 6.26 -11.36 3.05
CA TYR A 51 6.66 -12.53 3.82
C TYR A 51 5.42 -13.34 4.27
N GLY A 52 5.62 -14.52 4.87
CA GLY A 52 4.55 -15.29 5.50
C GLY A 52 3.60 -15.94 4.50
N GLY A 53 4.16 -16.51 3.43
CA GLY A 53 3.43 -17.22 2.39
C GLY A 53 2.73 -16.29 1.41
N ILE A 54 1.55 -15.79 1.75
CA ILE A 54 0.72 -14.97 0.84
C ILE A 54 0.46 -13.55 1.36
N GLY A 55 1.18 -13.11 2.40
CA GLY A 55 1.13 -11.75 2.92
C GLY A 55 1.64 -10.74 1.90
N ARG A 56 0.76 -9.85 1.42
CA ARG A 56 1.06 -8.91 0.33
C ARG A 56 1.00 -7.45 0.76
N ALA A 57 1.80 -6.61 0.11
CA ALA A 57 1.82 -5.17 0.31
C ALA A 57 0.60 -4.44 -0.30
N ALA A 58 0.08 -4.95 -1.42
CA ALA A 58 -1.11 -4.46 -2.10
C ALA A 58 -1.89 -5.62 -2.74
N ARG A 59 -3.15 -5.40 -3.09
CA ARG A 59 -4.04 -6.45 -3.63
C ARG A 59 -3.66 -6.89 -5.05
N THR A 60 -3.33 -5.92 -5.88
CA THR A 60 -2.88 -6.07 -7.27
C THR A 60 -1.88 -4.96 -7.60
N TRP A 61 -1.18 -5.08 -8.74
CA TRP A 61 -0.25 -4.04 -9.17
C TRP A 61 -0.96 -2.72 -9.48
N GLN A 62 -2.16 -2.78 -10.06
CA GLN A 62 -2.98 -1.59 -10.27
C GLN A 62 -3.33 -0.90 -8.95
N ASP A 63 -3.62 -1.67 -7.89
CA ASP A 63 -3.91 -1.12 -6.57
C ASP A 63 -2.66 -0.50 -5.93
N PHE A 64 -1.48 -1.12 -6.08
CA PHE A 64 -0.20 -0.53 -5.67
C PHE A 64 0.03 0.82 -6.35
N ASP A 65 -0.11 0.88 -7.68
CA ASP A 65 0.10 2.11 -8.46
C ASP A 65 -0.86 3.21 -8.02
N LYS A 66 -2.11 2.87 -7.74
CA LYS A 66 -3.11 3.81 -7.22
C LYS A 66 -2.79 4.27 -5.81
N ILE A 67 -2.32 3.40 -4.90
CA ILE A 67 -1.91 3.82 -3.55
C ILE A 67 -0.75 4.82 -3.64
N VAL A 68 0.27 4.50 -4.45
CA VAL A 68 1.41 5.40 -4.65
C VAL A 68 0.96 6.75 -5.24
N ALA A 69 0.10 6.74 -6.26
CA ALA A 69 -0.44 7.96 -6.85
C ALA A 69 -1.27 8.77 -5.83
N SER A 70 -2.14 8.12 -5.06
CA SER A 70 -2.93 8.79 -4.02
C SER A 70 -2.04 9.41 -2.94
N LEU A 71 -1.00 8.71 -2.47
CA LEU A 71 -0.11 9.25 -1.44
C LEU A 71 0.70 10.47 -1.91
N LYS A 72 1.04 10.54 -3.20
CA LYS A 72 1.72 11.72 -3.76
C LYS A 72 0.83 12.96 -3.74
N GLU A 73 -0.46 12.78 -3.99
CA GLU A 73 -1.44 13.87 -4.09
C GLU A 73 -2.20 14.18 -2.80
N LEU A 74 -2.11 13.32 -1.78
CA LEU A 74 -2.88 13.46 -0.53
C LEU A 74 -2.49 14.73 0.22
N GLU A 75 -3.49 15.53 0.59
CA GLU A 75 -3.29 16.75 1.38
C GLU A 75 -3.08 16.46 2.87
N ASP A 76 -2.60 17.46 3.62
CA ASP A 76 -2.29 17.32 5.04
C ASP A 76 -3.53 17.17 5.93
N ASP A 77 -4.71 17.56 5.45
CA ASP A 77 -6.00 17.38 6.12
C ASP A 77 -6.87 16.27 5.50
N GLU A 78 -6.26 15.36 4.73
CA GLU A 78 -6.92 14.21 4.12
C GLU A 78 -6.42 12.87 4.68
N THR A 79 -7.26 11.84 4.55
CA THR A 79 -6.96 10.46 4.94
C THR A 79 -7.32 9.49 3.82
N LEU A 80 -6.35 8.69 3.38
CA LEU A 80 -6.55 7.58 2.45
C LEU A 80 -7.05 6.33 3.19
N LEU A 81 -8.12 5.72 2.69
CA LEU A 81 -8.61 4.42 3.16
C LEU A 81 -8.09 3.30 2.27
N VAL A 82 -7.39 2.33 2.88
CA VAL A 82 -6.91 1.11 2.21
C VAL A 82 -7.64 -0.10 2.79
N GLN A 83 -8.44 -0.77 1.95
CA GLN A 83 -9.21 -1.95 2.34
C GLN A 83 -8.62 -3.18 1.65
N SER A 84 -8.11 -4.14 2.44
CA SER A 84 -7.44 -5.36 1.97
C SER A 84 -6.52 -5.08 0.78
N GLY A 85 -5.58 -4.14 0.96
CA GLY A 85 -4.59 -3.74 -0.04
C GLY A 85 -5.11 -2.96 -1.25
N LYS A 86 -6.34 -2.43 -1.24
CA LYS A 86 -6.93 -1.60 -2.30
C LYS A 86 -7.22 -0.17 -1.78
N PRO A 87 -6.82 0.89 -2.49
CA PRO A 87 -7.20 2.26 -2.15
C PRO A 87 -8.67 2.48 -2.52
N VAL A 88 -9.55 2.66 -1.53
CA VAL A 88 -11.00 2.72 -1.75
C VAL A 88 -11.60 4.12 -1.66
N GLY A 89 -10.89 5.08 -1.06
CA GLY A 89 -11.37 6.46 -0.99
C GLY A 89 -10.42 7.37 -0.22
N VAL A 90 -10.55 8.66 -0.45
CA VAL A 90 -9.90 9.72 0.30
C VAL A 90 -11.00 10.58 0.91
N PHE A 91 -10.87 10.90 2.19
CA PHE A 91 -11.81 11.75 2.90
C PHE A 91 -11.06 12.85 3.63
N ARG A 92 -11.65 14.04 3.66
CA ARG A 92 -11.16 15.13 4.47
C ARG A 92 -11.35 14.79 5.96
N THR A 93 -10.29 14.98 6.73
CA THR A 93 -10.22 14.82 8.18
C THR A 93 -9.64 16.11 8.79
N HIS A 94 -8.44 16.06 9.34
CA HIS A 94 -7.69 17.20 9.88
C HIS A 94 -6.20 16.84 9.99
N LYS A 95 -5.34 17.85 10.13
CA LYS A 95 -3.87 17.67 10.18
C LYS A 95 -3.36 16.65 11.21
N ASP A 96 -4.03 16.57 12.37
CA ASP A 96 -3.64 15.67 13.46
C ASP A 96 -4.22 14.23 13.32
N ALA A 97 -5.04 13.97 12.28
CA ALA A 97 -5.54 12.64 11.98
C ALA A 97 -4.47 11.79 11.26
N PRO A 98 -4.61 10.46 11.23
CA PRO A 98 -3.77 9.61 10.39
C PRO A 98 -3.93 9.93 8.90
N ARG A 99 -2.83 9.94 8.14
CA ARG A 99 -2.86 10.07 6.67
C ARG A 99 -3.39 8.82 5.97
N VAL A 100 -3.26 7.65 6.59
CA VAL A 100 -3.73 6.37 6.02
C VAL A 100 -4.41 5.55 7.11
N LEU A 101 -5.59 5.00 6.81
CA LEU A 101 -6.26 3.98 7.62
C LEU A 101 -6.33 2.67 6.83
N ILE A 102 -5.92 1.56 7.46
CA ILE A 102 -5.77 0.27 6.80
C ILE A 102 -6.63 -0.78 7.52
N ALA A 103 -7.46 -1.49 6.76
CA ALA A 103 -8.23 -2.63 7.25
C ALA A 103 -8.06 -3.81 6.28
N ASN A 104 -7.25 -4.80 6.67
CA ASN A 104 -6.88 -5.92 5.81
C ASN A 104 -7.42 -7.24 6.36
N SER A 105 -7.99 -8.07 5.48
CA SER A 105 -8.36 -9.47 5.75
C SER A 105 -9.39 -9.70 6.86
N ASN A 106 -10.08 -8.64 7.27
CA ASN A 106 -11.18 -8.76 8.23
C ASN A 106 -12.37 -9.43 7.54
N LEU A 107 -12.81 -10.55 8.10
CA LEU A 107 -14.02 -11.28 7.73
C LEU A 107 -14.94 -11.35 8.94
N VAL A 108 -16.24 -11.38 8.70
CA VAL A 108 -17.21 -11.60 9.79
C VAL A 108 -16.93 -12.99 10.40
N PRO A 109 -16.95 -13.17 11.74
CA PRO A 109 -16.34 -14.34 12.38
C PRO A 109 -16.83 -15.70 11.86
N HIS A 110 -18.10 -15.80 11.47
CA HIS A 110 -18.67 -17.02 10.90
C HIS A 110 -17.98 -17.46 9.59
N TRP A 111 -17.40 -16.53 8.84
CA TRP A 111 -16.70 -16.76 7.56
C TRP A 111 -15.19 -16.57 7.66
N ALA A 112 -14.61 -16.43 8.86
CA ALA A 112 -13.17 -16.21 9.05
C ALA A 112 -12.36 -17.51 8.90
N THR A 113 -12.44 -18.13 7.72
CA THR A 113 -11.73 -19.37 7.36
C THR A 113 -10.90 -19.16 6.09
N TRP A 114 -9.96 -20.08 5.81
CA TRP A 114 -9.11 -20.00 4.62
C TRP A 114 -9.82 -20.33 3.31
N ASP A 115 -10.90 -21.11 3.38
CA ASP A 115 -11.65 -21.56 2.20
C ASP A 115 -12.57 -20.47 1.62
N HIS A 116 -12.87 -19.43 2.41
CA HIS A 116 -13.74 -18.32 2.02
C HIS A 116 -12.94 -17.20 1.32
#